data_AF-A0A1C6VHL4-F1
#
_entry.id   AF-A0A1C6VHL4-F1
#
_cell.length_a   1.000
_cell.length_b   1.000
_cell.length_c   1.000
_cell.angle_alpha   90.00
_cell.angle_beta   90.00
_cell.angle_gamma   90.00
#
_symmetry.space_group_name_H-M   'P 1'
#
loop_
_entity.id
_entity.type
_entity.pdbx_description
1 polymer ?
#
loop_
_entity_poly.entity_id
_entity_poly.type
_entity_poly.pdbx_seq_one_letter_code
_entity_poly.pdbx_strand_id
1 'polypeptide(L)'
;MEDVARLLKESWTLVESDRERLSGLFYARLFLLDPELRKLFPAEMSGQGDRLLEAIVTATQCVDDPESFDEYLRSLGRDHRKYHVDAAHYATMGVALLDGLRRTAGDDWTLEYDQAWRDAYAAISAKMMAGAQDDPNPPFWHAEVLTHKRLGPETAVLTCRALQHPLPWQAGQYVSVEVPRHLPRVWRTYSVANAPNDDNVLEFHVRTPTGAGWVSGALVRRTRPGELLRVAAPMGSMVVDRSSSRDILAVAGGVGVAPIKALVEELATWNKTRWVHVFYGVRKPADLYALPGLRELVEAHPWLSVTPACSAEADFDGETGDISEVLGRYGPWTNHDCFVSGSARMVRATLRALASDDVPPARIRYDTFGSL
;
A
#
# COMPACT_ATOMS: atom_id res chain seq x y z
N MET A 1 -28.33 -6.68 9.76
CA MET A 1 -26.89 -6.34 9.74
C MET A 1 -26.31 -6.33 11.14
N GLU A 2 -26.98 -5.73 12.13
CA GLU A 2 -26.52 -5.67 13.53
C GLU A 2 -26.25 -7.06 14.14
N ASP A 3 -27.13 -8.04 13.90
CA ASP A 3 -26.89 -9.43 14.34
C ASP A 3 -25.71 -10.12 13.66
N VAL A 4 -25.49 -9.89 12.36
CA VAL A 4 -24.38 -10.53 11.61
C VAL A 4 -23.04 -9.98 12.09
N ALA A 5 -22.93 -8.66 12.28
CA ALA A 5 -21.72 -8.03 12.80
C ALA A 5 -21.38 -8.53 14.22
N ARG A 6 -22.40 -8.69 15.06
CA ARG A 6 -22.24 -9.26 16.40
C ARG A 6 -21.75 -10.71 16.34
N LEU A 7 -22.39 -11.58 15.54
CA LEU A 7 -22.01 -12.98 15.37
C LEU A 7 -20.57 -13.14 14.84
N LEU A 8 -20.16 -12.30 13.88
CA LEU A 8 -18.78 -12.29 13.37
C LEU A 8 -17.77 -11.90 14.45
N LYS A 9 -18.08 -10.90 15.28
CA LYS A 9 -17.23 -10.47 16.39
C LYS A 9 -17.14 -11.52 17.48
N GLU A 10 -18.27 -12.09 17.92
CA GLU A 10 -18.34 -13.15 18.93
C GLU A 10 -17.59 -14.41 18.49
N SER A 11 -17.81 -14.88 17.26
CA SER A 11 -17.11 -16.05 16.75
C SER A 11 -15.62 -15.82 16.50
N TRP A 12 -15.20 -14.57 16.23
CA TRP A 12 -13.80 -14.22 16.08
C TRP A 12 -13.01 -14.37 17.40
N THR A 13 -13.61 -14.06 18.55
CA THR A 13 -12.92 -14.21 19.85
C THR A 13 -12.58 -15.67 20.16
N LEU A 14 -13.29 -16.62 19.56
CA LEU A 14 -13.00 -18.06 19.69
C LEU A 14 -11.70 -18.47 19.00
N VAL A 15 -11.25 -17.73 17.98
CA VAL A 15 -10.11 -18.10 17.15
C VAL A 15 -8.93 -17.12 17.25
N GLU A 16 -9.15 -15.92 17.78
CA GLU A 16 -8.15 -14.84 17.75
C GLU A 16 -6.88 -15.11 18.56
N SER A 17 -6.95 -16.01 19.54
CA SER A 17 -5.84 -16.39 20.41
C SER A 17 -4.92 -17.44 19.77
N ASP A 18 -5.40 -18.18 18.76
CA ASP A 18 -4.67 -19.25 18.07
C ASP A 18 -4.61 -19.03 16.55
N ARG A 19 -4.13 -17.84 16.18
CA ARG A 19 -4.00 -17.38 14.79
C ARG A 19 -3.10 -18.28 13.94
N GLU A 20 -2.01 -18.77 14.54
CA GLU A 20 -1.07 -19.65 13.86
C GLU A 20 -1.75 -20.96 13.44
N ARG A 21 -2.50 -21.59 14.36
CA ARG A 21 -3.27 -22.80 14.05
C ARG A 21 -4.34 -22.55 13.01
N LEU A 22 -5.11 -21.46 13.12
CA LEU A 22 -6.14 -21.11 12.14
C LEU A 22 -5.55 -20.98 10.73
N SER A 23 -4.48 -20.21 10.59
CA SER A 23 -3.79 -20.07 9.30
C SER A 23 -3.25 -21.41 8.79
N GLY A 24 -2.63 -22.21 9.67
CA GLY A 24 -2.11 -23.52 9.31
C GLY A 24 -3.20 -24.47 8.77
N LEU A 25 -4.33 -24.54 9.47
CA LEU A 25 -5.49 -25.34 9.05
C LEU A 25 -6.09 -24.83 7.74
N PHE A 26 -6.23 -23.51 7.59
CA PHE A 26 -6.71 -22.89 6.36
C PHE A 26 -5.86 -23.28 5.15
N TYR A 27 -4.54 -23.02 5.19
CA TYR A 27 -3.66 -23.30 4.04
C TYR A 27 -3.51 -24.79 3.77
N ALA A 28 -3.43 -25.62 4.82
CA ALA A 28 -3.43 -27.07 4.65
C ALA A 28 -4.70 -27.54 3.93
N ARG A 29 -5.87 -27.03 4.35
CA ARG A 29 -7.15 -27.38 3.71
C ARG A 29 -7.23 -26.86 2.28
N LEU A 30 -6.81 -25.62 2.04
CA LEU A 30 -6.81 -24.98 0.72
C LEU A 30 -6.01 -25.82 -0.30
N PHE A 31 -4.77 -26.18 0.04
CA PHE A 31 -3.90 -26.94 -0.87
C PHE A 31 -4.25 -28.43 -0.96
N LEU A 32 -4.99 -28.98 0.01
CA LEU A 32 -5.57 -30.31 -0.11
C LEU A 32 -6.80 -30.33 -1.05
N LEU A 33 -7.60 -29.27 -1.05
CA LEU A 33 -8.75 -29.14 -1.93
C LEU A 33 -8.33 -28.84 -3.37
N ASP A 34 -7.32 -27.98 -3.55
CA ASP A 34 -6.77 -27.61 -4.85
C ASP A 34 -5.24 -27.38 -4.76
N PRO A 35 -4.43 -28.39 -5.11
CA PRO A 35 -2.97 -28.29 -5.06
C PRO A 35 -2.38 -27.24 -6.00
N GLU A 36 -3.07 -26.89 -7.09
CA GLU A 36 -2.56 -25.93 -8.09
C GLU A 36 -2.52 -24.50 -7.53
N LEU A 37 -3.43 -24.19 -6.60
CA LEU A 37 -3.46 -22.90 -5.88
C LEU A 37 -2.15 -22.60 -5.17
N ARG A 38 -1.34 -23.61 -4.80
CA ARG A 38 -0.04 -23.40 -4.14
C ARG A 38 0.88 -22.47 -4.93
N LYS A 39 0.78 -22.47 -6.26
CA LYS A 39 1.58 -21.63 -7.16
C LYS A 39 1.26 -20.13 -7.05
N LEU A 40 0.08 -19.79 -6.53
CA LEU A 40 -0.35 -18.40 -6.33
C LEU A 40 0.22 -17.78 -5.05
N PHE A 41 0.76 -18.59 -4.14
CA PHE A 41 1.31 -18.13 -2.86
C PHE A 41 2.84 -18.14 -2.85
N PRO A 42 3.48 -17.27 -2.05
CA PRO A 42 4.93 -17.25 -1.90
C PRO A 42 5.52 -18.63 -1.50
N ALA A 43 6.77 -18.88 -1.87
CA ALA A 43 7.47 -20.09 -1.43
C ALA A 43 7.62 -20.12 0.11
N GLU A 44 7.97 -18.97 0.69
CA GLU A 44 8.04 -18.76 2.13
C GLU A 44 6.70 -18.23 2.66
N MET A 45 6.05 -19.01 3.54
CA MET A 45 4.72 -18.71 4.09
C MET A 45 4.77 -18.02 5.46
N SER A 46 5.96 -17.69 5.98
CA SER A 46 6.12 -16.99 7.25
C SER A 46 5.40 -15.64 7.22
N GLY A 47 4.57 -15.35 8.22
CA GLY A 47 3.75 -14.12 8.30
C GLY A 47 2.64 -13.99 7.24
N GLN A 48 2.50 -14.95 6.31
CA GLN A 48 1.43 -14.93 5.31
C GLN A 48 0.06 -15.25 5.93
N GLY A 49 0.06 -16.05 7.01
CA GLY A 49 -1.11 -16.28 7.85
C GLY A 49 -1.63 -15.01 8.48
N ASP A 50 -0.75 -14.25 9.12
CA ASP A 50 -1.11 -13.00 9.79
C ASP A 50 -1.76 -12.01 8.82
N ARG A 51 -1.22 -11.88 7.60
CA ARG A 51 -1.80 -10.99 6.57
C ARG A 51 -3.21 -11.39 6.14
N LEU A 52 -3.45 -12.70 5.98
CA LEU A 52 -4.78 -13.20 5.63
C LEU A 52 -5.77 -12.88 6.75
N LEU A 53 -5.37 -13.16 7.98
CA LEU A 53 -6.22 -12.92 9.15
C LEU A 53 -6.46 -11.43 9.36
N GLU A 54 -5.45 -10.58 9.15
CA GLU A 54 -5.60 -9.13 9.18
C GLU A 54 -6.60 -8.65 8.12
N ALA A 55 -6.50 -9.12 6.87
CA ALA A 55 -7.47 -8.79 5.83
C ALA A 55 -8.90 -9.23 6.19
N ILE A 56 -9.06 -10.40 6.81
CA ILE A 56 -10.35 -10.90 7.29
C ILE A 56 -10.87 -10.02 8.42
N VAL A 57 -10.04 -9.66 9.39
CA VAL A 57 -10.41 -8.75 10.49
C VAL A 57 -10.79 -7.37 9.97
N THR A 58 -10.02 -6.81 9.05
CA THR A 58 -10.37 -5.55 8.39
C THR A 58 -11.73 -5.67 7.72
N ALA A 59 -11.98 -6.76 6.99
CA ALA A 59 -13.26 -6.99 6.35
C ALA A 59 -14.44 -7.11 7.33
N THR A 60 -14.24 -7.68 8.53
CA THR A 60 -15.30 -7.78 9.56
C THR A 60 -15.49 -6.48 10.35
N GLN A 61 -14.46 -5.64 10.44
CA GLN A 61 -14.52 -4.34 11.14
C GLN A 61 -15.10 -3.22 10.26
N CYS A 62 -15.02 -3.34 8.93
CA CYS A 62 -15.53 -2.33 7.99
C CYS A 62 -17.06 -2.39 7.77
N VAL A 63 -17.81 -3.13 8.58
CA VAL A 63 -19.29 -3.16 8.49
C VAL A 63 -19.91 -1.77 8.73
N ASP A 64 -19.19 -0.87 9.41
CA ASP A 64 -19.67 0.46 9.79
C ASP A 64 -19.41 1.57 8.71
N ASP A 65 -18.69 1.28 7.62
CA ASP A 65 -18.50 2.18 6.45
C ASP A 65 -18.67 1.41 5.11
N PRO A 66 -19.92 1.19 4.66
CA PRO A 66 -20.20 0.31 3.53
C PRO A 66 -19.68 0.79 2.17
N GLU A 67 -19.61 2.10 1.94
CA GLU A 67 -19.23 2.69 0.64
C GLU A 67 -17.73 2.60 0.40
N SER A 68 -16.91 3.07 1.36
CA SER A 68 -15.45 2.99 1.27
C SER A 68 -15.00 1.53 1.18
N PHE A 69 -15.70 0.63 1.88
CA PHE A 69 -15.41 -0.78 1.87
C PHE A 69 -15.76 -1.47 0.53
N ASP A 70 -16.82 -1.03 -0.15
CA ASP A 70 -17.19 -1.56 -1.46
C ASP A 70 -16.09 -1.32 -2.51
N GLU A 71 -15.62 -0.08 -2.62
CA GLU A 71 -14.57 0.27 -3.57
C GLU A 71 -13.25 -0.43 -3.23
N TYR A 72 -12.92 -0.57 -1.94
CA TYR A 72 -11.76 -1.34 -1.51
C TYR A 72 -11.81 -2.79 -1.99
N LEU A 73 -12.94 -3.49 -1.78
CA LEU A 73 -13.11 -4.87 -2.21
C LEU A 73 -13.10 -5.01 -3.75
N ARG A 74 -13.74 -4.09 -4.47
CA ARG A 74 -13.68 -4.06 -5.93
C ARG A 74 -12.25 -3.87 -6.43
N SER A 75 -11.50 -2.96 -5.83
CA SER A 75 -10.08 -2.72 -6.12
C SER A 75 -9.21 -3.95 -5.85
N LEU A 76 -9.45 -4.66 -4.75
CA LEU A 76 -8.77 -5.92 -4.45
C LEU A 76 -9.08 -7.00 -5.49
N GLY A 77 -10.34 -7.08 -5.94
CA GLY A 77 -10.76 -7.94 -7.03
C GLY A 77 -10.02 -7.65 -8.35
N ARG A 78 -9.91 -6.37 -8.71
CA ARG A 78 -9.13 -5.91 -9.88
C ARG A 78 -7.67 -6.35 -9.78
N ASP A 79 -7.05 -6.14 -8.63
CA ASP A 79 -5.66 -6.54 -8.38
C ASP A 79 -5.45 -8.06 -8.43
N HIS A 80 -6.41 -8.85 -7.94
CA HIS A 80 -6.35 -10.32 -7.95
C HIS A 80 -6.29 -10.92 -9.36
N ARG A 81 -6.73 -10.19 -10.39
CA ARG A 81 -6.64 -10.64 -11.79
C ARG A 81 -5.20 -10.95 -12.20
N LYS A 82 -4.19 -10.29 -11.62
CA LYS A 82 -2.77 -10.55 -11.92
C LYS A 82 -2.32 -11.97 -11.58
N TYR A 83 -3.05 -12.65 -10.70
CA TYR A 83 -2.84 -14.05 -10.33
C TYR A 83 -3.68 -15.02 -11.17
N HIS A 84 -4.52 -14.51 -12.09
CA HIS A 84 -5.47 -15.29 -12.87
C HIS A 84 -6.46 -16.09 -11.99
N VAL A 85 -6.87 -15.50 -10.86
CA VAL A 85 -7.89 -16.07 -9.97
C VAL A 85 -9.26 -16.02 -10.66
N ASP A 86 -10.08 -17.06 -10.50
CA ASP A 86 -11.41 -17.19 -11.07
C ASP A 86 -12.44 -17.54 -9.97
N ALA A 87 -13.71 -17.69 -10.35
CA ALA A 87 -14.79 -17.99 -9.42
C ALA A 87 -14.62 -19.33 -8.67
N ALA A 88 -14.01 -20.34 -9.30
CA ALA A 88 -13.78 -21.63 -8.66
C ALA A 88 -12.74 -21.52 -7.54
N HIS A 89 -11.69 -20.71 -7.74
CA HIS A 89 -10.70 -20.43 -6.70
C HIS A 89 -11.33 -19.74 -5.47
N TYR A 90 -12.27 -18.79 -5.66
CA TYR A 90 -13.03 -18.21 -4.54
C TYR A 90 -13.88 -19.28 -3.82
N ALA A 91 -14.59 -20.14 -4.54
CA ALA A 91 -15.38 -21.20 -3.92
C ALA A 91 -14.52 -22.13 -3.04
N THR A 92 -13.35 -22.55 -3.54
CA THR A 92 -12.40 -23.39 -2.78
C THR A 92 -11.88 -22.66 -1.54
N MET A 93 -11.54 -21.38 -1.67
CA MET A 93 -11.07 -20.56 -0.56
C MET A 93 -12.12 -20.41 0.55
N GLY A 94 -13.38 -20.20 0.18
CA GLY A 94 -14.49 -20.15 1.14
C GLY A 94 -14.61 -21.45 1.94
N VAL A 95 -14.56 -22.61 1.28
CA VAL A 95 -14.61 -23.92 1.97
C VAL A 95 -13.43 -24.08 2.94
N ALA A 96 -12.22 -23.72 2.51
CA ALA A 96 -11.02 -23.83 3.34
C ALA A 96 -11.07 -22.90 4.56
N LEU A 97 -11.54 -21.65 4.39
CA LEU A 97 -11.66 -20.67 5.47
C LEU A 97 -12.64 -21.15 6.55
N LEU A 98 -13.84 -21.57 6.15
CA LEU A 98 -14.84 -22.04 7.11
C LEU A 98 -14.43 -23.33 7.81
N ASP A 99 -13.74 -24.25 7.14
CA ASP A 99 -13.18 -25.45 7.79
C ASP A 99 -12.08 -25.08 8.80
N GLY A 100 -11.23 -24.10 8.47
CA GLY A 100 -10.23 -23.56 9.38
C GLY A 100 -10.86 -22.96 10.65
N LEU A 101 -11.86 -22.08 10.48
CA LEU A 101 -12.58 -21.44 11.59
C LEU A 101 -13.23 -22.49 12.52
N ARG A 102 -13.99 -23.44 11.96
CA ARG A 102 -14.64 -24.52 12.74
C ARG A 102 -13.64 -25.33 13.55
N ARG A 103 -12.53 -25.75 12.94
CA ARG A 103 -11.55 -26.62 13.58
C ARG A 103 -10.71 -25.91 14.64
N THR A 104 -10.54 -24.60 14.52
CA THR A 104 -9.88 -23.79 15.55
C THR A 104 -10.82 -23.52 16.71
N ALA A 105 -12.08 -23.13 16.44
CA ALA A 105 -13.06 -22.83 17.48
C ALA A 105 -13.58 -24.08 18.23
N GLY A 106 -13.58 -25.25 17.60
CA GLY A 106 -13.98 -26.50 18.23
C GLY A 106 -15.48 -26.55 18.55
N ASP A 107 -15.83 -27.09 19.72
CA ASP A 107 -17.22 -27.36 20.12
C ASP A 107 -18.04 -26.08 20.37
N ASP A 108 -17.39 -24.93 20.55
CA ASP A 108 -18.04 -23.63 20.72
C ASP A 108 -18.53 -23.03 19.39
N TRP A 109 -18.23 -23.66 18.25
CA TRP A 109 -18.68 -23.21 16.94
C TRP A 109 -20.14 -23.58 16.65
N THR A 110 -21.01 -22.58 16.58
CA THR A 110 -22.45 -22.78 16.35
C THR A 110 -22.85 -22.74 14.87
N LEU A 111 -24.06 -23.22 14.56
CA LEU A 111 -24.64 -23.12 13.22
C LEU A 111 -24.87 -21.65 12.81
N GLU A 112 -25.17 -20.77 13.77
CA GLU A 112 -25.36 -19.33 13.52
C GLU A 112 -24.05 -18.65 13.12
N TYR A 113 -22.93 -18.99 13.77
CA TYR A 113 -21.60 -18.52 13.37
C TYR A 113 -21.25 -19.02 11.98
N ASP A 114 -21.56 -20.29 11.69
CA ASP A 114 -21.35 -20.86 10.37
C ASP A 114 -22.05 -20.05 9.27
N GLN A 115 -23.33 -19.78 9.46
CA GLN A 115 -24.13 -19.03 8.50
C GLN A 115 -23.63 -17.58 8.35
N ALA A 116 -23.33 -16.90 9.46
CA ALA A 116 -22.82 -15.54 9.43
C ALA A 116 -21.51 -15.42 8.62
N TRP A 117 -20.58 -16.36 8.79
CA TRP A 117 -19.32 -16.39 8.04
C TRP A 117 -19.52 -16.75 6.56
N ARG A 118 -20.48 -17.64 6.23
CA ARG A 118 -20.86 -17.92 4.83
C ARG A 118 -21.37 -16.67 4.13
N ASP A 119 -22.29 -15.96 4.79
CA ASP A 119 -22.91 -14.77 4.23
C ASP A 119 -21.89 -13.64 4.05
N ALA A 120 -21.02 -13.43 5.04
CA ALA A 120 -19.94 -12.45 4.96
C ALA A 120 -18.95 -12.79 3.83
N TYR A 121 -18.51 -14.04 3.74
CA TYR A 121 -17.62 -14.49 2.68
C TYR A 121 -18.25 -14.35 1.29
N ALA A 122 -19.52 -14.72 1.15
CA ALA A 122 -20.27 -14.59 -0.10
C ALA A 122 -20.37 -13.11 -0.53
N ALA A 123 -20.68 -12.21 0.40
CA ALA A 123 -20.75 -10.77 0.12
C ALA A 123 -19.39 -10.20 -0.31
N ILE A 124 -18.31 -10.57 0.39
CA ILE A 124 -16.95 -10.11 0.08
C ILE A 124 -16.51 -10.63 -1.31
N SER A 125 -16.61 -11.93 -1.52
CA SER A 125 -16.19 -12.56 -2.78
C SER A 125 -17.01 -12.07 -3.98
N ALA A 126 -18.32 -11.84 -3.81
CA ALA A 126 -19.16 -11.26 -4.87
C ALA A 126 -18.68 -9.87 -5.30
N LYS A 127 -18.36 -8.98 -4.36
CA LYS A 127 -17.84 -7.63 -4.65
C LYS A 127 -16.47 -7.67 -5.34
N MET A 128 -15.58 -8.55 -4.87
CA MET A 128 -14.27 -8.75 -5.50
C MET A 128 -14.41 -9.29 -6.93
N MET A 129 -15.26 -10.29 -7.15
CA MET A 129 -15.51 -10.84 -8.48
C MET A 129 -16.14 -9.80 -9.41
N ALA A 130 -17.09 -9.00 -8.92
CA ALA A 130 -17.69 -7.90 -9.69
C ALA A 130 -16.62 -6.87 -10.08
N GLY A 131 -15.79 -6.41 -9.15
CA GLY A 131 -14.67 -5.51 -9.46
C GLY A 131 -13.70 -6.07 -10.50
N ALA A 132 -13.43 -7.37 -10.45
CA ALA A 132 -12.59 -8.03 -11.45
C ALA A 132 -13.25 -8.13 -12.85
N GLN A 133 -14.57 -8.35 -12.90
CA GLN A 133 -15.34 -8.48 -14.14
C GLN A 133 -15.62 -7.14 -14.82
N ASP A 134 -15.89 -6.10 -14.02
CA ASP A 134 -16.23 -4.76 -14.49
C ASP A 134 -15.02 -4.01 -15.07
N ASP A 135 -13.79 -4.45 -14.77
CA ASP A 135 -12.57 -3.74 -15.17
C ASP A 135 -12.13 -4.10 -16.61
N PRO A 136 -12.19 -3.14 -17.56
CA PRO A 136 -11.84 -3.39 -18.96
C PRO A 136 -10.31 -3.50 -19.19
N ASN A 137 -9.50 -3.15 -18.19
CA ASN A 137 -8.05 -3.16 -18.31
C ASN A 137 -7.49 -4.59 -18.32
N PRO A 138 -6.24 -4.81 -18.79
CA PRO A 138 -5.59 -6.10 -18.64
C PRO A 138 -5.32 -6.43 -17.16
N PRO A 139 -5.11 -7.72 -16.81
CA PRO A 139 -4.72 -8.15 -15.46
C PRO A 139 -3.41 -7.51 -14.95
N PHE A 140 -2.52 -7.19 -15.88
CA PHE A 140 -1.29 -6.45 -15.66
C PHE A 140 -0.78 -5.88 -16.99
N TRP A 141 0.07 -4.87 -16.89
CA TRP A 141 0.80 -4.28 -17.99
C TRP A 141 2.22 -4.83 -18.00
N HIS A 142 2.76 -5.10 -19.18
CA HIS A 142 4.21 -5.16 -19.32
C HIS A 142 4.76 -3.73 -19.27
N ALA A 143 5.83 -3.49 -18.52
CA ALA A 143 6.47 -2.18 -18.46
C ALA A 143 7.94 -2.28 -18.82
N GLU A 144 8.37 -1.57 -19.86
CA GLU A 144 9.77 -1.54 -20.29
C GLU A 144 10.56 -0.56 -19.43
N VAL A 145 11.63 -1.04 -18.80
CA VAL A 145 12.56 -0.19 -18.04
C VAL A 145 13.29 0.75 -18.99
N LEU A 146 13.07 2.06 -18.84
CA LEU A 146 13.71 3.08 -19.65
C LEU A 146 15.04 3.52 -19.03
N THR A 147 15.03 3.80 -17.73
CA THR A 147 16.23 4.26 -17.00
C THR A 147 16.39 3.52 -15.68
N HIS A 148 17.65 3.42 -15.24
CA HIS A 148 18.03 2.81 -13.97
C HIS A 148 19.19 3.61 -13.37
N LYS A 149 18.92 4.32 -12.28
CA LYS A 149 19.91 5.14 -11.57
C LYS A 149 20.09 4.60 -10.16
N ARG A 150 21.24 3.99 -9.89
CA ARG A 150 21.60 3.56 -8.52
C ARG A 150 22.06 4.74 -7.68
N LEU A 151 21.49 4.84 -6.49
CA LEU A 151 21.80 5.83 -5.46
C LEU A 151 22.46 5.10 -4.29
N GLY A 152 23.66 4.58 -4.55
CA GLY A 152 24.40 3.73 -3.61
C GLY A 152 24.02 2.24 -3.68
N PRO A 153 24.33 1.47 -2.62
CA PRO A 153 24.18 0.00 -2.62
C PRO A 153 22.74 -0.49 -2.44
N GLU A 154 21.89 0.31 -1.79
CA GLU A 154 20.57 -0.11 -1.32
C GLU A 154 19.41 0.60 -2.01
N THR A 155 19.65 1.68 -2.76
CA THR A 155 18.60 2.50 -3.38
C THR A 155 18.80 2.62 -4.88
N ALA A 156 17.72 2.57 -5.65
CA ALA A 156 17.71 2.91 -7.06
C ALA A 156 16.43 3.67 -7.43
N VAL A 157 16.54 4.56 -8.40
CA VAL A 157 15.42 5.19 -9.09
C VAL A 157 15.33 4.58 -10.48
N LEU A 158 14.15 4.11 -10.85
CA LEU A 158 13.90 3.49 -12.15
C LEU A 158 12.74 4.22 -12.81
N THR A 159 12.80 4.39 -14.13
CA THR A 159 11.61 4.73 -14.91
C THR A 159 11.25 3.58 -15.83
N CYS A 160 9.96 3.33 -16.00
CA CYS A 160 9.48 2.33 -16.95
C CYS A 160 8.23 2.82 -17.68
N ARG A 161 8.05 2.40 -18.93
CA ARG A 161 6.86 2.72 -19.73
C ARG A 161 5.91 1.54 -19.71
N ALA A 162 4.70 1.73 -19.21
CA ALA A 162 3.66 0.72 -19.34
C ALA A 162 3.25 0.58 -20.83
N LEU A 163 3.18 -0.66 -21.28
CA LEU A 163 2.91 -1.05 -22.66
C LEU A 163 1.47 -1.56 -22.80
N GLN A 164 1.05 -1.83 -24.03
CA GLN A 164 -0.25 -2.43 -24.40
C GLN A 164 -1.42 -1.45 -24.29
N HIS A 165 -1.62 -0.83 -23.12
CA HIS A 165 -2.72 0.13 -22.86
C HIS A 165 -2.25 1.25 -21.92
N PRO A 166 -2.90 2.42 -21.94
CA PRO A 166 -2.73 3.41 -20.89
C PRO A 166 -2.97 2.77 -19.52
N LEU A 167 -2.10 3.03 -18.55
CA LEU A 167 -2.31 2.65 -17.16
C LEU A 167 -3.01 3.83 -16.46
N PRO A 168 -4.22 3.66 -15.89
CA PRO A 168 -4.96 4.77 -15.31
C PRO A 168 -4.62 4.97 -13.83
N TRP A 169 -3.40 5.43 -13.50
CA TRP A 169 -3.03 5.74 -12.11
C TRP A 169 -3.35 7.20 -11.74
N GLN A 170 -3.49 7.46 -10.45
CA GLN A 170 -3.53 8.80 -9.85
C GLN A 170 -2.28 9.05 -9.02
N ALA A 171 -1.90 10.31 -8.85
CA ALA A 171 -0.77 10.66 -8.01
C ALA A 171 -0.99 10.18 -6.56
N GLY A 172 0.06 9.64 -5.96
CA GLY A 172 0.03 9.06 -4.61
C GLY A 172 -0.45 7.60 -4.55
N GLN A 173 -0.91 7.02 -5.66
CA GLN A 173 -1.21 5.57 -5.74
C GLN A 173 0.06 4.71 -5.85
N TYR A 174 -0.12 3.43 -5.58
CA TYR A 174 0.90 2.39 -5.76
C TYR A 174 0.42 1.30 -6.71
N VAL A 175 1.37 0.53 -7.22
CA VAL A 175 1.13 -0.63 -8.08
C VAL A 175 1.90 -1.82 -7.55
N SER A 176 1.40 -3.04 -7.82
CA SER A 176 2.21 -4.24 -7.62
C SER A 176 3.15 -4.46 -8.79
N VAL A 177 4.42 -4.73 -8.50
CA VAL A 177 5.46 -5.00 -9.50
C VAL A 177 6.02 -6.41 -9.31
N GLU A 178 6.12 -7.14 -10.42
CA GLU A 178 6.85 -8.40 -10.56
C GLU A 178 8.04 -8.19 -11.50
N VAL A 179 9.15 -8.91 -11.27
CA VAL A 179 10.33 -8.90 -12.15
C VAL A 179 10.50 -10.28 -12.79
N PRO A 180 9.88 -10.57 -13.95
CA PRO A 180 9.76 -11.93 -14.50
C PRO A 180 11.09 -12.64 -14.76
N ARG A 181 12.15 -11.87 -15.04
CA ARG A 181 13.52 -12.36 -15.29
C ARG A 181 14.23 -12.87 -14.03
N HIS A 182 13.69 -12.61 -12.84
CA HIS A 182 14.32 -12.98 -11.59
C HIS A 182 13.37 -13.83 -10.75
N LEU A 183 13.89 -14.95 -10.23
CA LEU A 183 13.14 -15.82 -9.33
C LEU A 183 13.39 -15.42 -7.87
N PRO A 184 12.40 -15.63 -6.98
CA PRO A 184 11.04 -16.08 -7.26
C PRO A 184 10.17 -14.96 -7.87
N ARG A 185 9.20 -15.35 -8.70
CA ARG A 185 8.21 -14.44 -9.32
C ARG A 185 7.15 -14.05 -8.31
N VAL A 186 7.48 -13.10 -7.43
CA VAL A 186 6.57 -12.56 -6.43
C VAL A 186 6.26 -11.10 -6.72
N TRP A 187 5.05 -10.69 -6.38
CA TRP A 187 4.60 -9.30 -6.52
C TRP A 187 4.94 -8.50 -5.27
N ARG A 188 5.41 -7.26 -5.43
CA ARG A 188 5.58 -6.30 -4.32
C ARG A 188 5.06 -4.93 -4.71
N THR A 189 4.45 -4.25 -3.75
CA THR A 189 3.87 -2.93 -3.96
C THR A 189 4.95 -1.85 -3.95
N TYR A 190 4.84 -0.91 -4.88
CA TYR A 190 5.68 0.29 -4.97
C TYR A 190 4.81 1.48 -5.34
N SER A 191 4.94 2.58 -4.59
CA SER A 191 4.31 3.85 -4.93
C SER A 191 4.88 4.39 -6.23
N VAL A 192 4.01 4.95 -7.08
CA VAL A 192 4.43 5.63 -8.30
C VAL A 192 4.93 7.03 -7.91
N ALA A 193 6.16 7.35 -8.28
CA ALA A 193 6.89 8.53 -7.79
C ALA A 193 6.68 9.80 -8.62
N ASN A 194 5.82 9.72 -9.64
CA ASN A 194 5.50 10.82 -10.53
C ASN A 194 3.99 10.90 -10.81
N ALA A 195 3.55 12.10 -11.19
CA ALA A 195 2.17 12.32 -11.62
C ALA A 195 1.87 11.59 -12.95
N PRO A 196 0.59 11.24 -13.20
CA PRO A 196 0.13 10.75 -14.49
C PRO A 196 0.60 11.61 -15.66
N ASN A 197 1.00 10.97 -16.76
CA ASN A 197 1.55 11.62 -17.93
C ASN A 197 1.16 10.92 -19.23
N ASP A 198 1.22 11.65 -20.33
CA ASP A 198 0.81 11.17 -21.66
C ASP A 198 1.70 10.05 -22.21
N ASP A 199 2.94 9.96 -21.72
CA ASP A 199 3.93 8.95 -22.16
C ASP A 199 3.76 7.60 -21.45
N ASN A 200 2.82 7.48 -20.51
CA ASN A 200 2.58 6.28 -19.69
C ASN A 200 3.84 5.80 -18.95
N VAL A 201 4.68 6.74 -18.51
CA VAL A 201 5.94 6.48 -17.81
C VAL A 201 5.73 6.55 -16.30
N LEU A 202 6.11 5.48 -15.62
CA LEU A 202 6.12 5.36 -14.16
C LEU A 202 7.55 5.50 -13.64
N GLU A 203 7.71 6.27 -12.57
CA GLU A 203 8.95 6.34 -11.79
C GLU A 203 8.79 5.55 -10.48
N PHE A 204 9.82 4.78 -10.12
CA PHE A 204 9.85 4.01 -8.87
C PHE A 204 11.10 4.34 -8.07
N HIS A 205 10.94 4.64 -6.78
CA HIS A 205 12.05 4.79 -5.84
C HIS A 205 12.12 3.53 -4.98
N VAL A 206 13.13 2.70 -5.23
CA VAL A 206 13.22 1.38 -4.62
C VAL A 206 14.37 1.34 -3.64
N ARG A 207 14.07 0.95 -2.38
CA ARG A 207 15.09 0.57 -1.40
C ARG A 207 15.03 -0.92 -1.11
N THR A 208 16.18 -1.58 -1.09
CA THR A 208 16.31 -2.97 -0.62
C THR A 208 16.85 -2.99 0.81
N PRO A 209 16.20 -3.70 1.75
CA PRO A 209 16.77 -3.97 3.07
C PRO A 209 18.08 -4.75 2.97
N THR A 210 18.90 -4.64 4.02
CA THR A 210 20.06 -5.49 4.27
C THR A 210 19.56 -6.92 4.51
N GLY A 211 19.91 -7.87 3.65
CA GLY A 211 19.36 -9.25 3.69
C GLY A 211 18.62 -9.70 2.41
N ALA A 212 18.55 -8.83 1.39
CA ALA A 212 18.03 -9.10 0.04
C ALA A 212 16.52 -9.38 -0.03
N GLY A 213 15.73 -8.33 -0.30
CA GLY A 213 14.35 -8.53 -0.73
C GLY A 213 14.30 -9.14 -2.14
N TRP A 214 13.43 -10.13 -2.37
CA TRP A 214 13.34 -10.82 -3.66
C TRP A 214 13.14 -9.87 -4.85
N VAL A 215 12.16 -8.95 -4.73
CA VAL A 215 11.83 -7.96 -5.76
C VAL A 215 12.69 -6.70 -5.65
N SER A 216 12.82 -6.12 -4.45
CA SER A 216 13.61 -4.89 -4.27
C SER A 216 15.09 -5.11 -4.58
N GLY A 217 15.67 -6.26 -4.22
CA GLY A 217 17.03 -6.63 -4.58
C GLY A 217 17.21 -6.86 -6.08
N ALA A 218 16.20 -7.43 -6.76
CA ALA A 218 16.17 -7.50 -8.22
C ALA A 218 16.18 -6.10 -8.86
N LEU A 219 15.21 -5.26 -8.50
CA LEU A 219 15.06 -3.91 -9.02
C LEU A 219 16.30 -3.05 -8.76
N VAL A 220 16.88 -3.08 -7.55
CA VAL A 220 18.03 -2.22 -7.21
C VAL A 220 19.33 -2.71 -7.84
N ARG A 221 19.59 -4.03 -7.84
CA ARG A 221 20.94 -4.57 -8.11
C ARG A 221 21.08 -5.26 -9.46
N ARG A 222 19.98 -5.68 -10.10
CA ARG A 222 20.03 -6.60 -11.25
C ARG A 222 19.29 -6.08 -12.48
N THR A 223 18.18 -5.39 -12.31
CA THR A 223 17.37 -4.86 -13.42
C THR A 223 18.16 -3.89 -14.29
N ARG A 224 17.93 -3.95 -15.61
CA ARG A 224 18.59 -3.10 -16.61
C ARG A 224 17.59 -2.42 -17.54
N PRO A 225 17.93 -1.27 -18.14
CA PRO A 225 17.15 -0.70 -19.24
C PRO A 225 16.89 -1.72 -20.37
N GLY A 226 15.70 -1.66 -20.96
CA GLY A 226 15.19 -2.59 -21.96
C GLY A 226 14.58 -3.88 -21.41
N GLU A 227 14.66 -4.14 -20.10
CA GLU A 227 13.97 -5.29 -19.49
C GLU A 227 12.49 -5.00 -19.25
N LEU A 228 11.67 -6.05 -19.28
CA LEU A 228 10.24 -5.96 -19.00
C LEU A 228 9.95 -6.32 -17.54
N LEU A 229 9.26 -5.41 -16.85
CA LEU A 229 8.56 -5.65 -15.60
C LEU A 229 7.11 -6.03 -15.89
N ARG A 230 6.41 -6.56 -14.89
CA ARG A 230 4.94 -6.57 -14.89
C ARG A 230 4.43 -5.65 -13.81
N VAL A 231 3.44 -4.84 -14.15
CA VAL A 231 2.82 -3.85 -13.28
C VAL A 231 1.32 -4.14 -13.22
N ALA A 232 0.78 -4.37 -12.03
CA ALA A 232 -0.64 -4.61 -11.84
C ALA A 232 -1.45 -3.31 -11.80
N ALA A 233 -2.77 -3.43 -11.67
CA ALA A 233 -3.67 -2.28 -11.53
C ALA A 233 -3.25 -1.37 -10.36
N PRO A 234 -3.42 -0.04 -10.51
CA PRO A 234 -3.12 0.91 -9.44
C PRO A 234 -4.13 0.78 -8.29
N MET A 235 -3.61 0.95 -7.09
CA MET A 235 -4.33 0.86 -5.82
C MET A 235 -3.92 1.99 -4.88
N GLY A 236 -4.70 2.18 -3.83
CA GLY A 236 -4.44 3.19 -2.80
C GLY A 236 -5.35 4.42 -2.94
N SER A 237 -5.60 5.05 -1.81
CA SER A 237 -6.50 6.20 -1.64
C SER A 237 -5.76 7.47 -1.20
N MET A 238 -4.42 7.46 -1.25
CA MET A 238 -3.57 8.62 -0.96
C MET A 238 -3.60 9.61 -2.13
N VAL A 239 -4.78 10.08 -2.49
CA VAL A 239 -5.00 11.05 -3.58
C VAL A 239 -5.47 12.38 -3.01
N VAL A 240 -5.15 13.47 -3.69
CA VAL A 240 -5.60 14.81 -3.27
C VAL A 240 -7.06 15.00 -3.64
N ASP A 241 -7.87 15.35 -2.64
CA ASP A 241 -9.23 15.81 -2.86
C ASP A 241 -9.21 17.23 -3.46
N ARG A 242 -9.63 17.33 -4.72
CA ARG A 242 -9.71 18.59 -5.46
C ARG A 242 -10.83 19.52 -4.99
N SER A 243 -11.83 18.98 -4.28
CA SER A 243 -12.93 19.77 -3.72
C SER A 243 -12.55 20.45 -2.39
N SER A 244 -11.51 19.96 -1.72
CA SER A 244 -11.00 20.55 -0.49
C SER A 244 -10.22 21.85 -0.76
N SER A 245 -10.54 22.89 0.01
CA SER A 245 -9.81 24.16 0.02
C SER A 245 -8.75 24.24 1.12
N ARG A 246 -8.54 23.18 1.90
CA ARG A 246 -7.58 23.16 3.04
C ARG A 246 -6.15 23.12 2.55
N ASP A 247 -5.22 23.67 3.31
CA ASP A 247 -3.79 23.53 2.99
C ASP A 247 -3.34 22.06 3.14
N ILE A 248 -2.19 21.73 2.57
CA ILE A 248 -1.69 20.35 2.52
C ILE A 248 -0.43 20.24 3.38
N LEU A 249 -0.44 19.25 4.27
CA LEU A 249 0.75 18.78 4.95
C LEU A 249 1.16 17.44 4.35
N ALA A 250 2.39 17.32 3.89
CA ALA A 250 2.97 16.09 3.39
C ALA A 250 4.23 15.74 4.18
N VAL A 251 4.29 14.52 4.73
CA VAL A 251 5.42 14.05 5.55
C VAL A 251 5.99 12.77 4.93
N ALA A 252 7.26 12.83 4.55
CA ALA A 252 7.97 11.75 3.87
C ALA A 252 9.16 11.25 4.68
N GLY A 253 9.37 9.93 4.71
CA GLY A 253 10.54 9.28 5.29
C GLY A 253 11.31 8.43 4.27
N GLY A 254 12.55 8.80 3.93
CA GLY A 254 13.39 8.05 2.98
C GLY A 254 12.71 7.83 1.61
N VAL A 255 12.53 6.58 1.18
CA VAL A 255 11.82 6.29 -0.09
C VAL A 255 10.32 6.58 -0.06
N GLY A 256 9.74 6.87 1.12
CA GLY A 256 8.38 7.38 1.24
C GLY A 256 8.17 8.76 0.61
N VAL A 257 9.24 9.41 0.11
CA VAL A 257 9.13 10.61 -0.71
C VAL A 257 8.48 10.35 -2.07
N ALA A 258 8.48 9.12 -2.58
CA ALA A 258 7.92 8.77 -3.89
C ALA A 258 6.46 9.25 -4.07
N PRO A 259 5.47 8.79 -3.29
CA PRO A 259 4.09 9.23 -3.46
C PRO A 259 3.92 10.72 -3.20
N ILE A 260 4.68 11.29 -2.25
CA ILE A 260 4.63 12.73 -1.95
C ILE A 260 5.11 13.56 -3.14
N LYS A 261 6.19 13.15 -3.81
CA LYS A 261 6.67 13.78 -5.03
C LYS A 261 5.60 13.74 -6.12
N ALA A 262 4.95 12.58 -6.32
CA ALA A 262 3.86 12.46 -7.29
C ALA A 262 2.71 13.43 -6.99
N LEU A 263 2.31 13.57 -5.73
CA LEU A 263 1.26 14.51 -5.31
C LEU A 263 1.64 15.95 -5.59
N VAL A 264 2.89 16.35 -5.28
CA VAL A 264 3.37 17.71 -5.54
C VAL A 264 3.44 18.00 -7.05
N GLU A 265 3.91 17.05 -7.85
CA GLU A 265 3.89 17.17 -9.32
C GLU A 265 2.47 17.31 -9.87
N GLU A 266 1.50 16.56 -9.34
CA GLU A 266 0.11 16.71 -9.76
C GLU A 266 -0.45 18.08 -9.36
N LEU A 267 -0.20 18.51 -8.13
CA LEU A 267 -0.60 19.84 -7.62
C LEU A 267 0.01 20.96 -8.48
N ALA A 268 1.24 20.82 -8.97
CA ALA A 268 1.87 21.79 -9.87
C ALA A 268 1.04 22.09 -11.12
N THR A 269 0.23 21.13 -11.59
CA THR A 269 -0.56 21.30 -12.81
C THR A 269 -1.83 22.15 -12.62
N TRP A 270 -2.40 22.20 -11.41
CA TRP A 270 -3.70 22.85 -11.18
C TRP A 270 -3.82 23.67 -9.89
N ASN A 271 -3.00 23.44 -8.87
CA ASN A 271 -3.06 24.19 -7.61
C ASN A 271 -2.71 25.67 -7.82
N LYS A 272 -3.49 26.55 -7.21
CA LYS A 272 -3.31 28.01 -7.27
C LYS A 272 -3.31 28.69 -5.91
N THR A 273 -3.93 28.08 -4.89
CA THR A 273 -4.26 28.78 -3.64
C THR A 273 -3.89 28.03 -2.38
N ARG A 274 -3.77 26.69 -2.43
CA ARG A 274 -3.48 25.88 -1.25
C ARG A 274 -1.98 25.94 -0.96
N TRP A 275 -1.61 26.24 0.27
CA TRP A 275 -0.24 26.08 0.73
C TRP A 275 0.09 24.61 0.88
N VAL A 276 1.31 24.23 0.51
CA VAL A 276 1.79 22.86 0.58
C VAL A 276 3.10 22.83 1.35
N HIS A 277 3.09 22.11 2.47
CA HIS A 277 4.24 21.93 3.35
C HIS A 277 4.75 20.50 3.26
N VAL A 278 5.95 20.31 2.72
CA VAL A 278 6.61 19.00 2.62
C VAL A 278 7.70 18.88 3.67
N PHE A 279 7.55 17.94 4.60
CA PHE A 279 8.57 17.56 5.56
C PHE A 279 9.26 16.28 5.09
N TYR A 280 10.55 16.36 4.71
CA TYR A 280 11.29 15.22 4.18
C TYR A 280 12.41 14.78 5.12
N GLY A 281 12.14 13.69 5.86
CA GLY A 281 13.03 13.17 6.89
C GLY A 281 13.89 11.99 6.42
N VAL A 282 15.16 12.02 6.79
CA VAL A 282 16.10 10.90 6.60
C VAL A 282 17.02 10.70 7.81
N ARG A 283 17.73 9.58 7.82
CA ARG A 283 18.77 9.34 8.84
C ARG A 283 20.11 9.98 8.47
N LYS A 284 20.50 9.93 7.19
CA LYS A 284 21.78 10.44 6.69
C LYS A 284 21.51 11.42 5.54
N PRO A 285 22.22 12.55 5.41
CA PRO A 285 21.95 13.54 4.37
C PRO A 285 22.02 12.98 2.94
N ALA A 286 22.87 11.98 2.70
CA ALA A 286 22.95 11.29 1.40
C ALA A 286 21.64 10.60 0.98
N ASP A 287 20.74 10.30 1.93
CA ASP A 287 19.42 9.75 1.65
C ASP A 287 18.40 10.85 1.22
N LEU A 288 18.73 12.15 1.30
CA LEU A 288 17.92 13.25 0.73
C LEU A 288 18.08 13.34 -0.80
N TYR A 289 18.17 12.21 -1.48
CA TYR A 289 18.47 12.15 -2.91
C TYR A 289 17.41 12.82 -3.81
N ALA A 290 16.16 12.92 -3.33
CA ALA A 290 15.06 13.57 -4.05
C ALA A 290 14.95 15.08 -3.76
N LEU A 291 15.72 15.59 -2.79
CA LEU A 291 15.65 17.00 -2.40
C LEU A 291 16.00 17.98 -3.53
N PRO A 292 16.97 17.73 -4.43
CA PRO A 292 17.23 18.64 -5.54
C PRO A 292 16.00 18.86 -6.44
N GLY A 293 15.30 17.79 -6.84
CA GLY A 293 14.09 17.92 -7.66
C GLY A 293 12.92 18.59 -6.91
N LEU A 294 12.82 18.37 -5.60
CA LEU A 294 11.84 19.09 -4.78
C LEU A 294 12.16 20.60 -4.67
N ARG A 295 13.44 20.99 -4.66
CA ARG A 295 13.86 22.40 -4.65
C ARG A 295 13.55 23.09 -5.98
N GLU A 296 13.73 22.40 -7.11
CA GLU A 296 13.29 22.91 -8.42
C GLU A 296 11.79 23.21 -8.43
N LEU A 297 10.97 22.35 -7.82
CA LEU A 297 9.53 22.59 -7.67
C LEU A 297 9.24 23.79 -6.75
N VAL A 298 9.99 23.97 -5.67
CA VAL A 298 9.84 25.15 -4.77
C VAL A 298 10.17 26.44 -5.52
N GLU A 299 11.23 26.46 -6.33
CA GLU A 299 11.60 27.62 -7.13
C GLU A 299 10.53 27.98 -8.17
N ALA A 300 9.86 26.98 -8.74
CA ALA A 300 8.78 27.17 -9.72
C ALA A 300 7.42 27.54 -9.09
N HIS A 301 7.19 27.18 -7.82
CA HIS A 301 5.88 27.26 -7.18
C HIS A 301 5.92 27.91 -5.78
N PRO A 302 5.58 29.20 -5.67
CA PRO A 302 5.66 29.94 -4.39
C PRO A 302 4.78 29.42 -3.25
N TRP A 303 3.75 28.61 -3.56
CA TRP A 303 2.87 28.00 -2.58
C TRP A 303 3.46 26.71 -1.94
N LEU A 304 4.59 26.23 -2.44
CA LEU A 304 5.27 25.03 -1.97
C LEU A 304 6.43 25.38 -1.05
N SER A 305 6.53 24.66 0.07
CA SER A 305 7.69 24.68 0.95
C SER A 305 8.19 23.26 1.23
N VAL A 306 9.50 23.10 1.34
CA VAL A 306 10.15 21.81 1.62
C VAL A 306 11.13 21.98 2.78
N THR A 307 10.87 21.29 3.88
CA THR A 307 11.70 21.27 5.09
C THR A 307 12.42 19.92 5.18
N PRO A 308 13.70 19.83 4.81
CA PRO A 308 14.47 18.62 4.99
C PRO A 308 14.89 18.45 6.45
N ALA A 309 14.85 17.22 6.97
CA ALA A 309 15.39 16.90 8.28
C ALA A 309 16.33 15.69 8.27
N CYS A 310 17.37 15.76 9.09
CA CYS A 310 18.34 14.68 9.29
C CYS A 310 18.45 14.31 10.77
N SER A 311 18.36 13.02 11.09
CA SER A 311 18.36 12.56 12.48
C SER A 311 19.71 12.10 13.02
N ALA A 312 20.69 11.73 12.17
CA ALA A 312 21.97 11.15 12.63
C ALA A 312 23.18 12.08 12.53
N GLU A 313 23.04 13.25 11.90
CA GLU A 313 24.14 14.21 11.73
C GLU A 313 23.76 15.56 12.34
N ALA A 314 24.48 15.94 13.40
CA ALA A 314 24.20 17.17 14.16
C ALA A 314 24.54 18.45 13.37
N ASP A 315 25.52 18.38 12.47
CA ASP A 315 25.98 19.50 11.65
C ASP A 315 25.26 19.58 10.30
N PHE A 316 24.08 18.95 10.18
CA PHE A 316 23.27 19.03 8.98
C PHE A 316 22.74 20.45 8.77
N ASP A 317 22.96 21.01 7.58
CA ASP A 317 22.44 22.31 7.15
C ASP A 317 20.93 22.20 6.84
N GLY A 318 20.12 22.19 7.91
CA GLY A 318 18.66 22.03 7.88
C GLY A 318 18.10 21.67 9.26
N GLU A 319 16.89 21.10 9.30
CA GLU A 319 16.30 20.65 10.57
C GLU A 319 16.99 19.39 11.08
N THR A 320 17.24 19.33 12.39
CA THR A 320 17.84 18.17 13.06
C THR A 320 16.83 17.47 13.97
N GLY A 321 16.82 16.14 13.92
CA GLY A 321 15.95 15.27 14.73
C GLY A 321 15.12 14.28 13.91
N ASP A 322 14.31 13.47 14.60
CA ASP A 322 13.31 12.63 13.93
C ASP A 322 12.21 13.54 13.32
N ILE A 323 11.77 13.22 12.10
CA ILE A 323 10.87 14.11 11.33
C ILE A 323 9.55 14.42 12.04
N SER A 324 9.04 13.49 12.87
CA SER A 324 7.83 13.72 13.66
C SER A 324 8.02 14.76 14.76
N GLU A 325 9.24 14.88 15.31
CA GLU A 325 9.58 15.90 16.31
C GLU A 325 9.74 17.25 15.65
N VAL A 326 10.41 17.29 14.49
CA VAL A 326 10.53 18.50 13.67
C VAL A 326 9.15 19.01 13.29
N LEU A 327 8.27 18.14 12.79
CA LEU A 327 6.89 18.47 12.43
C LEU A 327 6.14 19.17 13.57
N GLY A 328 6.30 18.69 14.80
CA GLY A 328 5.62 19.24 15.99
C GLY A 328 6.07 20.67 16.34
N ARG A 329 7.24 21.13 15.88
CA ARG A 329 7.71 22.51 16.09
C ARG A 329 6.96 23.53 15.23
N TYR A 330 6.32 23.08 14.15
CA TYR A 330 5.66 23.92 13.15
C TYR A 330 4.13 23.82 13.22
N GLY A 331 3.59 22.90 14.02
CA GLY A 331 2.14 22.74 14.22
C GLY A 331 1.49 23.88 15.02
N PRO A 332 0.17 23.82 15.25
CA PRO A 332 -0.71 22.67 14.99
C PRO A 332 -1.20 22.57 13.54
N TRP A 333 -1.45 21.33 13.07
CA TRP A 333 -1.83 21.04 11.68
C TRP A 333 -3.34 20.85 11.43
N THR A 334 -4.20 21.30 12.34
CA THR A 334 -5.66 21.04 12.35
C THR A 334 -6.41 21.46 11.10
N ASN A 335 -5.92 22.47 10.37
CA ASN A 335 -6.54 23.00 9.15
C ASN A 335 -6.03 22.37 7.84
N HIS A 336 -5.32 21.24 7.91
CA HIS A 336 -4.70 20.62 6.75
C HIS A 336 -5.35 19.29 6.36
N ASP A 337 -5.23 18.95 5.08
CA ASP A 337 -5.27 17.57 4.62
C ASP A 337 -3.86 16.99 4.70
N CYS A 338 -3.68 15.91 5.46
CA CYS A 338 -2.37 15.36 5.82
C CYS A 338 -2.06 14.08 5.02
N PHE A 339 -0.84 13.98 4.50
CA PHE A 339 -0.34 12.84 3.74
C PHE A 339 0.97 12.34 4.36
N VAL A 340 1.05 11.06 4.73
CA VAL A 340 2.23 10.51 5.43
C VAL A 340 2.71 9.24 4.75
N SER A 341 3.98 9.19 4.35
CA SER A 341 4.58 7.99 3.75
C SER A 341 6.02 7.78 4.22
N GLY A 342 6.36 6.54 4.58
CA GLY A 342 7.68 6.17 5.08
C GLY A 342 7.68 4.83 5.81
N SER A 343 8.70 4.59 6.63
CA SER A 343 8.75 3.39 7.46
C SER A 343 7.61 3.36 8.49
N ALA A 344 7.09 2.18 8.83
CA ALA A 344 6.03 2.02 9.83
C ALA A 344 6.33 2.74 11.16
N ARG A 345 7.60 2.74 11.62
CA ARG A 345 8.04 3.51 12.80
C ARG A 345 7.74 5.01 12.65
N MET A 346 8.11 5.58 11.50
CA MET A 346 7.95 7.01 11.21
C MET A 346 6.48 7.38 11.02
N VAL A 347 5.71 6.56 10.30
CA VAL A 347 4.26 6.77 10.11
C VAL A 347 3.58 6.80 11.48
N ARG A 348 3.79 5.79 12.34
CA ARG A 348 3.21 5.77 13.70
C ARG A 348 3.62 6.96 14.57
N ALA A 349 4.89 7.39 14.49
CA ALA A 349 5.34 8.56 15.23
C ALA A 349 4.65 9.85 14.75
N THR A 350 4.49 10.00 13.44
CA THR A 350 3.81 11.14 12.81
C THR A 350 2.33 11.16 13.13
N LEU A 351 1.64 10.00 13.05
CA LEU A 351 0.23 9.90 13.42
C LEU A 351 -0.02 10.28 14.88
N ARG A 352 0.88 9.89 15.80
CA ARG A 352 0.81 10.33 17.21
C ARG A 352 0.99 11.84 17.36
N ALA A 353 1.93 12.45 16.63
CA ALA A 353 2.11 13.90 16.65
C ALA A 353 0.85 14.63 16.13
N LEU A 354 0.28 14.18 15.01
CA LEU A 354 -0.95 14.76 14.45
C LEU A 354 -2.16 14.56 15.37
N ALA A 355 -2.24 13.43 16.08
CA ALA A 355 -3.28 13.19 17.07
C ALA A 355 -3.13 14.12 18.28
N SER A 356 -1.91 14.39 18.74
CA SER A 356 -1.65 15.38 19.81
C SER A 356 -2.03 16.81 19.40
N ASP A 357 -2.03 17.11 18.10
CA ASP A 357 -2.51 18.37 17.53
C ASP A 357 -4.04 18.38 17.31
N ASP A 358 -4.77 17.33 17.67
CA ASP A 358 -6.21 17.15 17.40
C ASP A 358 -6.58 17.16 15.90
N VAL A 359 -5.70 16.68 15.03
CA VAL A 359 -6.01 16.51 13.60
C VAL A 359 -7.03 15.38 13.42
N PRO A 360 -8.20 15.61 12.79
CA PRO A 360 -9.20 14.57 12.58
C PRO A 360 -8.66 13.39 11.76
N PRO A 361 -8.85 12.12 12.18
CA PRO A 361 -8.33 10.96 11.46
C PRO A 361 -8.75 10.89 9.99
N ALA A 362 -9.98 11.31 9.67
CA ALA A 362 -10.49 11.36 8.29
C ALA A 362 -9.72 12.32 7.36
N ARG A 363 -8.88 13.21 7.92
CA ARG A 363 -8.02 14.12 7.15
C ARG A 363 -6.60 13.59 6.95
N ILE A 364 -6.27 12.44 7.54
CA ILE A 364 -4.93 11.87 7.48
C ILE A 364 -4.94 10.66 6.56
N ARG A 365 -4.23 10.75 5.44
CA ARG A 365 -3.98 9.66 4.50
C ARG A 365 -2.54 9.20 4.66
N TYR A 366 -2.31 7.90 4.71
CA TYR A 366 -0.97 7.35 4.86
C TYR A 366 -0.82 6.00 4.16
N ASP A 367 0.41 5.65 3.80
CA ASP A 367 0.71 4.35 3.22
C ASP A 367 0.78 3.29 4.31
N THR A 368 0.12 2.16 4.09
CA THR A 368 0.26 0.95 4.91
C THR A 368 1.38 0.08 4.34
N PHE A 369 2.59 0.16 4.92
CA PHE A 369 3.69 -0.74 4.59
C PHE A 369 4.07 -1.61 5.80
N GLY A 370 3.61 -2.85 5.78
CA GLY A 370 3.82 -3.83 6.86
C GLY A 370 2.83 -3.67 8.01
N SER A 371 2.78 -4.68 8.88
CA SER A 371 1.91 -4.73 10.06
C SER A 371 2.04 -3.44 10.88
N LEU A 372 0.94 -2.72 11.03
CA LEU A 372 0.88 -1.50 11.85
C LEU A 372 0.95 -1.81 13.34
#